data_AF-A0AAV4VJ22-F1
#
_entry.id   AF-A0AAV4VJ22-F1
#
_cell.length_a   1.000
_cell.length_b   1.000
_cell.length_c   1.000
_cell.angle_alpha   90.00
_cell.angle_beta   90.00
_cell.angle_gamma   90.00
#
_symmetry.space_group_name_H-M   'P 1'
#
loop_
_entity.id
_entity.type
_entity.pdbx_description
1 polymer ?
#
loop_
_entity_poly.entity_id
_entity_poly.type
_entity_poly.pdbx_seq_one_letter_code
_entity_poly.pdbx_strand_id
1 'polypeptide(L)'
;MKHFYKTKVLLCTRTTQALTEIGFKLCEGTINFVIIGKHTDTHQQLRKYELDNLAAKTLSEDNLGDEESNGRLLENAKIDIIRNCDKIISLIQNAYDDLVAKACTDGDCIAQMCCIICEANLCTEPEILIPLLHGISKLILIIIDHYFIEHMN
;
A
#
# COMPACT_ATOMS: atom_id res chain seq x y z
N MET A 1 9.92 26.75 12.08
CA MET A 1 10.34 25.58 11.27
C MET A 1 9.13 25.15 10.46
N LYS A 2 9.20 25.12 9.13
CA LYS A 2 8.10 24.58 8.31
C LYS A 2 8.18 23.06 8.43
N HIS A 3 7.30 22.45 9.22
CA HIS A 3 7.10 21.01 9.17
C HIS A 3 6.57 20.69 7.77
N PHE A 4 7.42 20.15 6.90
CA PHE A 4 6.97 19.54 5.64
C PHE A 4 6.33 18.21 6.00
N TYR A 5 5.03 18.27 6.24
CA TYR A 5 4.20 17.10 6.45
C TYR A 5 4.10 16.32 5.14
N LYS A 6 4.61 15.08 5.15
CA LYS A 6 4.60 14.19 3.99
C LYS A 6 3.33 13.34 4.05
N THR A 7 2.28 13.76 3.33
CA THR A 7 1.03 13.00 3.21
C THR A 7 1.29 11.64 2.57
N LYS A 8 0.92 10.56 3.27
CA LYS A 8 1.02 9.18 2.77
C LYS A 8 -0.33 8.75 2.20
N VAL A 9 -0.32 8.04 1.08
CA VAL A 9 -1.55 7.57 0.42
C VAL A 9 -1.61 6.06 0.44
N LEU A 10 -2.69 5.50 1.00
CA LEU A 10 -3.07 4.11 0.82
C LEU A 10 -4.01 4.01 -0.38
N LEU A 11 -3.57 3.36 -1.45
CA LEU A 11 -4.36 3.09 -2.62
C LEU A 11 -4.81 1.63 -2.59
N CYS A 12 -6.12 1.43 -2.48
CA CYS A 12 -6.74 0.12 -2.54
C CYS A 12 -7.43 -0.08 -3.88
N THR A 13 -7.31 -1.26 -4.47
CA THR A 13 -8.10 -1.67 -5.64
C THR A 13 -8.87 -2.93 -5.31
N ARG A 14 -9.92 -3.24 -6.10
CA ARG A 14 -10.62 -4.51 -5.95
C ARG A 14 -9.94 -5.60 -6.78
N THR A 15 -9.50 -5.25 -7.98
CA THR A 15 -8.94 -6.20 -8.94
C THR A 15 -7.40 -6.13 -9.00
N THR A 16 -6.78 -7.27 -9.33
CA THR A 16 -5.33 -7.36 -9.62
C THR A 16 -4.96 -6.61 -10.89
N GLN A 17 -5.90 -6.51 -11.84
CA GLN A 17 -5.74 -5.71 -13.05
C GLN A 17 -5.54 -4.23 -12.70
N ALA A 18 -6.47 -3.63 -11.94
CA ALA A 18 -6.35 -2.23 -11.53
C ALA A 18 -5.09 -1.99 -10.68
N LEU A 19 -4.72 -2.93 -9.80
CA LEU A 19 -3.46 -2.86 -9.04
C LEU A 19 -2.25 -2.78 -9.99
N THR A 20 -2.24 -3.62 -11.02
CA THR A 20 -1.14 -3.70 -12.00
C THR A 20 -1.05 -2.43 -12.83
N GLU A 21 -2.18 -1.93 -13.34
CA GLU A 21 -2.24 -0.69 -14.14
C GLU A 21 -1.72 0.51 -13.34
N ILE A 22 -2.17 0.65 -12.08
CA ILE A 22 -1.71 1.71 -11.19
C ILE A 22 -0.23 1.54 -10.85
N GLY A 23 0.21 0.30 -10.59
CA GLY A 23 1.61 -0.01 -10.32
C GLY A 23 2.53 0.42 -11.48
N PHE A 24 2.16 0.09 -12.72
CA PHE A 24 2.91 0.52 -13.90
C PHE A 24 2.94 2.04 -14.06
N LYS A 25 1.82 2.72 -13.82
CA LYS A 25 1.79 4.19 -13.84
C LYS A 25 2.69 4.82 -12.79
N LEU A 26 2.84 4.19 -11.64
CA LEU A 26 3.74 4.66 -10.60
C LEU A 26 5.21 4.37 -10.91
N CYS A 27 5.52 3.29 -11.65
CA CYS A 27 6.87 3.03 -12.15
C CYS A 27 7.39 4.09 -13.14
N GLU A 28 6.49 4.77 -13.87
CA GLU A 28 6.86 5.85 -14.80
C GLU A 28 7.32 7.14 -14.08
N GLY A 29 7.04 7.27 -12.77
CA GLY A 29 7.30 8.47 -11.99
C GLY A 29 8.45 8.37 -10.98
N THR A 30 8.71 9.46 -10.24
CA THR A 30 9.70 9.53 -9.15
C THR A 30 9.12 9.19 -7.78
N ILE A 31 7.98 8.48 -7.74
CA ILE A 31 7.22 8.24 -6.53
C ILE A 31 7.70 6.94 -5.90
N ASN A 32 8.06 6.99 -4.61
CA ASN A 32 8.42 5.81 -3.85
C ASN A 32 7.14 5.12 -3.40
N PHE A 33 6.89 3.92 -3.90
CA PHE A 33 5.72 3.15 -3.51
C PHE A 33 6.09 1.73 -3.10
N VAL A 34 5.20 1.13 -2.33
CA VAL A 34 5.28 -0.26 -1.90
C VAL A 34 3.96 -0.97 -2.19
N ILE A 35 4.04 -2.24 -2.58
CA ILE A 35 2.89 -3.12 -2.77
C ILE A 35 2.79 -4.04 -1.57
N ILE A 36 1.61 -4.10 -0.94
CA ILE A 36 1.30 -5.01 0.17
C ILE A 36 0.23 -5.99 -0.30
N GLY A 37 0.45 -7.27 -0.05
CA GLY A 37 -0.48 -8.34 -0.43
C GLY A 37 0.24 -9.66 -0.70
N LYS A 38 -0.47 -10.60 -1.30
CA LYS A 38 0.07 -11.91 -1.65
C LYS A 38 0.86 -11.83 -2.94
N HIS A 39 1.94 -12.61 -3.02
CA HIS A 39 2.77 -12.72 -4.22
C HIS A 39 2.00 -13.15 -5.49
N THR A 40 0.89 -13.87 -5.31
CA THR A 40 0.00 -14.31 -6.40
C THR A 40 -0.79 -13.16 -7.02
N ASP A 41 -0.94 -12.05 -6.30
CA ASP A 41 -1.81 -10.93 -6.68
C ASP A 41 -1.04 -9.87 -7.50
N THR A 42 0.30 -9.98 -7.55
CA THR A 42 1.18 -8.98 -8.16
C THR A 42 1.77 -9.47 -9.48
N HIS A 43 1.68 -8.63 -10.52
CA HIS A 43 2.33 -8.87 -11.80
C HIS A 43 3.86 -9.00 -11.66
N GLN A 44 4.48 -9.89 -12.43
CA GLN A 44 5.90 -10.26 -12.30
C GLN A 44 6.86 -9.06 -12.27
N GLN A 45 6.62 -8.06 -13.11
CA GLN A 45 7.47 -6.86 -13.19
C GLN A 45 7.36 -5.94 -11.96
N LEU A 46 6.26 -6.02 -11.23
CA LEU A 46 5.99 -5.22 -10.03
C LEU A 46 6.45 -5.90 -8.74
N ARG A 47 6.83 -7.19 -8.79
CA ARG A 47 7.27 -7.96 -7.61
C ARG A 47 8.44 -7.32 -6.86
N LYS A 48 9.32 -6.61 -7.56
CA LYS A 48 10.43 -5.88 -6.93
C LYS A 48 9.99 -4.74 -5.99
N TYR A 49 8.72 -4.33 -6.04
CA TYR A 49 8.11 -3.33 -5.16
C TYR A 49 7.24 -3.96 -4.06
N GLU A 50 7.13 -5.30 -4.00
CA GLU A 50 6.45 -5.98 -2.90
C GLU A 50 7.20 -5.77 -1.60
N LEU A 51 6.45 -5.50 -0.53
CA LEU A 51 6.99 -5.27 0.81
C LEU A 51 7.93 -6.39 1.27
N ASP A 52 7.53 -7.65 1.06
CA ASP A 52 8.32 -8.82 1.43
C ASP A 52 9.67 -8.88 0.69
N ASN A 53 9.66 -8.61 -0.62
CA ASN A 53 10.89 -8.64 -1.42
C ASN A 53 11.82 -7.47 -1.08
N LEU A 54 11.27 -6.28 -0.81
CA LEU A 54 12.04 -5.12 -0.38
C LEU A 54 12.67 -5.37 1.00
N ALA A 55 11.93 -5.93 1.94
CA ALA A 55 12.42 -6.24 3.28
C ALA A 55 13.49 -7.36 3.25
N ALA A 56 13.25 -8.43 2.48
CA ALA A 56 14.22 -9.51 2.30
C ALA A 56 15.53 -9.02 1.68
N LYS A 57 15.45 -8.11 0.69
CA LYS A 57 16.64 -7.51 0.08
C LYS A 57 17.44 -6.69 1.09
N THR A 58 16.77 -5.88 1.90
CA THR A 58 17.41 -5.07 2.96
C THR A 58 18.20 -5.95 3.93
N LEU A 59 17.62 -7.07 4.37
CA LEU A 59 18.30 -8.01 5.29
C LEU A 59 19.45 -8.79 4.64
N SER A 60 19.32 -9.13 3.35
CA SER A 60 20.37 -9.87 2.64
C SER A 60 21.66 -9.05 2.46
N GLU A 61 21.54 -7.71 2.44
CA GLU A 61 22.68 -6.81 2.35
C GLU A 61 23.39 -6.65 3.71
N ASP A 62 22.69 -6.90 4.82
CA ASP A 62 23.18 -6.66 6.19
C ASP A 62 23.86 -7.87 6.88
N ASN A 63 23.99 -9.03 6.23
CA ASN A 63 24.72 -10.22 6.74
C ASN A 63 24.48 -10.55 8.24
N LEU A 64 23.23 -10.85 8.62
CA LEU A 64 22.90 -11.22 10.01
C LEU A 64 22.55 -12.71 10.15
N GLY A 65 23.31 -13.40 11.00
CA GLY A 65 23.08 -14.78 11.40
C GLY A 65 22.33 -14.85 12.73
N ASP A 66 21.05 -15.21 12.67
CA ASP A 66 20.29 -16.03 13.64
C ASP A 66 18.80 -16.02 13.27
N GLU A 67 18.18 -17.20 13.11
CA GLU A 67 16.82 -17.36 12.56
C GLU A 67 15.71 -16.70 13.39
N GLU A 68 15.87 -16.63 14.72
CA GLU A 68 14.86 -16.05 15.62
C GLU A 68 14.95 -14.52 15.70
N SER A 69 16.17 -13.97 15.53
CA SER A 69 16.40 -12.52 15.39
C SER A 69 15.86 -12.00 14.05
N ASN A 70 15.89 -12.84 13.02
CA ASN A 70 15.48 -12.48 11.66
C ASN A 70 13.98 -12.10 11.57
N GLY A 71 13.10 -12.73 12.36
CA GLY A 71 11.67 -12.41 12.34
C GLY A 71 11.37 -10.97 12.77
N ARG A 72 11.98 -10.53 13.87
CA ARG A 72 11.83 -9.14 14.38
C ARG A 72 12.53 -8.13 13.46
N LEU A 73 13.70 -8.47 12.95
CA LEU A 73 14.43 -7.63 12.01
C LEU A 73 13.65 -7.43 10.70
N LEU A 74 13.01 -8.49 10.20
CA LEU A 74 12.14 -8.43 9.03
C LEU A 74 10.93 -7.54 9.27
N GLU A 75 10.25 -7.69 10.41
CA GLU A 75 9.11 -6.85 10.77
C GLU A 75 9.52 -5.36 10.86
N ASN A 76 10.66 -5.07 11.49
CA ASN A 76 11.20 -3.72 11.57
C ASN A 76 11.55 -3.14 10.19
N ALA A 77 12.21 -3.93 9.34
CA ALA A 77 12.53 -3.52 7.97
C ALA A 77 11.25 -3.20 7.17
N LYS A 78 10.20 -4.03 7.32
CA LYS A 78 8.89 -3.76 6.70
C LYS A 78 8.28 -2.46 7.19
N ILE A 79 8.29 -2.23 8.51
CA ILE A 79 7.78 -0.99 9.12
C ILE A 79 8.55 0.22 8.58
N ASP A 80 9.88 0.15 8.49
CA ASP A 80 10.71 1.23 7.98
C ASP A 80 10.48 1.52 6.49
N ILE A 81 10.28 0.48 5.67
CA ILE A 81 9.89 0.62 4.26
C ILE A 81 8.54 1.35 4.16
N ILE A 82 7.54 0.92 4.93
CA ILE A 82 6.22 1.55 4.94
C ILE A 82 6.32 3.01 5.41
N ARG A 83 7.11 3.30 6.44
CA ARG A 83 7.34 4.66 6.95
C ARG A 83 7.93 5.58 5.88
N ASN A 84 8.91 5.11 5.13
CA ASN A 84 9.65 5.93 4.17
C ASN A 84 8.98 6.09 2.79
N CYS A 85 8.04 5.21 2.42
CA CYS A 85 7.32 5.30 1.14
C CYS A 85 6.36 6.51 1.07
N ASP A 86 6.00 6.91 -0.15
CA ASP A 86 4.99 7.93 -0.43
C ASP A 86 3.60 7.31 -0.54
N LYS A 87 3.54 6.13 -1.19
CA LYS A 87 2.29 5.44 -1.52
C LYS A 87 2.37 3.96 -1.17
N ILE A 88 1.27 3.44 -0.66
CA ILE A 88 1.05 2.01 -0.44
C ILE A 88 -0.03 1.59 -1.41
N ILE A 89 0.19 0.49 -2.14
CA ILE A 89 -0.80 -0.09 -3.05
C ILE A 89 -1.16 -1.47 -2.51
N SER A 90 -2.46 -1.79 -2.46
CA SER A 90 -2.91 -3.10 -2.05
C SER A 90 -4.25 -3.45 -2.69
N LEU A 91 -4.58 -4.75 -2.73
CA LEU A 91 -5.96 -5.15 -2.90
C LEU A 91 -6.73 -4.85 -1.61
N ILE A 92 -7.98 -4.41 -1.70
CA ILE A 92 -8.80 -4.08 -0.54
C ILE A 92 -8.91 -5.25 0.46
N GLN A 93 -8.95 -6.48 -0.05
CA GLN A 93 -8.98 -7.71 0.76
C GLN A 93 -7.69 -7.97 1.55
N ASN A 94 -6.58 -7.37 1.13
CA ASN A 94 -5.27 -7.49 1.77
C ASN A 94 -4.96 -6.25 2.63
N ALA A 95 -5.85 -5.25 2.65
CA ALA A 95 -5.64 -3.99 3.37
C ALA A 95 -5.77 -4.12 4.90
N TYR A 96 -6.02 -5.32 5.45
CA TYR A 96 -6.09 -5.58 6.89
C TYR A 96 -4.73 -5.71 7.57
N ASP A 97 -3.62 -5.43 6.87
CA ASP A 97 -2.29 -5.65 7.41
C ASP A 97 -1.99 -4.68 8.56
N ASP A 98 -1.90 -5.22 9.78
CA ASP A 98 -1.54 -4.50 11.02
C ASP A 98 -0.22 -3.73 10.89
N LEU A 99 0.66 -4.12 9.96
CA LEU A 99 1.91 -3.41 9.70
C LEU A 99 1.68 -1.98 9.21
N VAL A 100 0.61 -1.72 8.45
CA VAL A 100 0.28 -0.38 7.98
C VAL A 100 -0.11 0.51 9.16
N ALA A 101 -0.95 -0.01 10.06
CA ALA A 101 -1.31 0.67 11.30
C ALA A 101 -0.06 0.94 12.16
N LYS A 102 0.74 -0.10 12.46
CA LYS A 102 1.96 0.00 13.28
C LYS A 102 2.99 0.99 12.70
N ALA A 103 3.15 1.00 11.38
CA ALA A 103 4.09 1.91 10.73
C ALA A 103 3.61 3.37 10.81
N CYS A 104 2.29 3.58 10.84
CA CYS A 104 1.70 4.91 10.85
C CYS A 104 1.36 5.42 12.25
N THR A 105 1.38 4.57 13.31
CA THR A 105 0.94 4.92 14.68
C THR A 105 1.80 5.94 15.40
N ASP A 106 3.05 6.15 14.99
CA ASP A 106 3.95 7.09 15.66
C ASP A 106 3.64 8.56 15.28
N GLY A 107 3.00 9.25 16.22
CA GLY A 107 3.22 10.67 16.55
C GLY A 107 2.66 11.77 15.65
N ASP A 108 2.64 11.61 14.33
CA ASP A 108 2.19 12.67 13.38
C ASP A 108 1.64 12.12 12.05
N CYS A 109 1.90 10.84 11.73
CA CYS A 109 1.58 10.24 10.44
C CYS A 109 0.12 9.76 10.31
N ILE A 110 -0.51 9.27 11.40
CA ILE A 110 -1.90 8.79 11.39
C ILE A 110 -2.86 9.88 10.88
N ALA A 111 -2.73 11.11 11.39
CA ALA A 111 -3.61 12.23 11.07
C ALA A 111 -3.57 12.66 9.60
N GLN A 112 -2.65 12.10 8.79
CA GLN A 112 -2.34 12.57 7.45
C GLN A 112 -2.36 11.45 6.40
N MET A 113 -2.83 10.25 6.75
CA MET A 113 -3.01 9.20 5.77
C MET A 113 -4.33 9.40 5.03
N CYS A 114 -4.27 9.38 3.69
CA CYS A 114 -5.44 9.38 2.83
C CYS A 114 -5.61 7.98 2.22
N CYS A 115 -6.82 7.43 2.25
CA CYS A 115 -7.14 6.24 1.46
C CYS A 115 -7.86 6.63 0.18
N ILE A 116 -7.47 6.00 -0.92
CA ILE A 116 -8.19 6.02 -2.19
C ILE A 116 -8.59 4.59 -2.52
N ILE A 117 -9.88 4.33 -2.62
CA ILE A 117 -10.40 3.04 -3.09
C ILE A 117 -10.82 3.20 -4.55
N CYS A 118 -10.06 2.58 -5.44
CA CYS A 118 -10.41 2.43 -6.84
C CYS A 118 -11.43 1.29 -6.99
N GLU A 119 -12.33 1.41 -7.96
CA GLU A 119 -13.40 0.43 -8.20
C GLU A 119 -14.29 0.25 -6.96
N ALA A 120 -14.59 1.34 -6.24
CA ALA A 120 -15.33 1.28 -4.97
C ALA A 120 -16.73 0.67 -5.11
N ASN A 121 -17.33 0.73 -6.31
CA ASN A 121 -18.58 0.07 -6.66
C ASN A 121 -18.51 -1.47 -6.67
N LEU A 122 -17.30 -2.04 -6.76
CA LEU A 122 -17.08 -3.50 -6.70
C LEU A 122 -16.75 -3.98 -5.28
N CYS A 123 -16.66 -3.07 -4.32
CA CYS A 123 -16.42 -3.36 -2.91
C CYS A 123 -17.74 -3.44 -2.15
N THR A 124 -17.81 -4.36 -1.19
CA THR A 124 -18.87 -4.36 -0.19
C THR A 124 -18.66 -3.23 0.81
N GLU A 125 -19.72 -2.80 1.49
CA GLU A 125 -19.61 -1.76 2.53
C GLU A 125 -18.59 -2.13 3.63
N PRO A 126 -18.54 -3.36 4.16
CA PRO A 126 -17.49 -3.74 5.11
C PRO A 126 -16.08 -3.59 4.54
N GLU A 127 -15.86 -3.91 3.26
CA GLU A 127 -14.55 -3.75 2.61
C GLU A 127 -14.13 -2.29 2.51
N ILE A 128 -15.07 -1.39 2.22
CA ILE A 128 -14.80 0.05 2.12
C ILE A 128 -14.36 0.64 3.47
N LEU A 129 -14.82 0.07 4.57
CA LEU A 129 -14.53 0.55 5.92
C LEU A 129 -13.19 0.06 6.48
N ILE A 130 -12.57 -0.99 5.92
CA ILE A 130 -11.29 -1.55 6.39
C ILE A 130 -10.23 -0.46 6.59
N PRO A 131 -9.99 0.44 5.62
CA PRO A 131 -8.90 1.40 5.73
C PRO A 131 -9.08 2.38 6.90
N LEU A 132 -10.32 2.62 7.35
CA LEU A 132 -10.59 3.51 8.48
C LEU A 132 -10.04 2.98 9.80
N LEU A 133 -9.83 1.66 9.90
CA LEU A 133 -9.21 1.04 11.08
C LEU A 133 -7.73 1.45 11.25
N HIS A 134 -7.09 1.94 10.20
CA HIS A 134 -5.69 2.42 10.21
C HIS A 134 -5.56 3.89 10.61
N GLY A 135 -6.64 4.51 11.09
CA GLY A 135 -6.66 5.92 11.52
C GLY A 135 -6.61 6.92 10.36
N ILE A 136 -7.09 6.52 9.19
CA ILE A 136 -7.11 7.34 7.97
C ILE A 136 -8.00 8.57 8.17
N SER A 137 -7.48 9.75 7.82
CA SER A 137 -8.18 11.03 8.01
C SER A 137 -9.07 11.43 6.84
N LYS A 138 -8.82 10.86 5.65
CA LYS A 138 -9.61 11.09 4.44
C LYS A 138 -9.77 9.81 3.64
N LEU A 139 -11.02 9.46 3.32
CA LEU A 139 -11.36 8.36 2.44
C LEU A 139 -11.96 8.92 1.14
N ILE A 140 -11.35 8.56 0.02
CA ILE A 140 -11.79 8.93 -1.33
C ILE A 140 -12.24 7.66 -2.04
N LEU A 141 -13.48 7.66 -2.51
CA LEU A 141 -14.07 6.55 -3.25
C LEU A 141 -14.14 6.91 -4.72
N ILE A 142 -13.48 6.12 -5.56
CA ILE A 142 -13.54 6.26 -7.01
C ILE A 142 -14.43 5.15 -7.55
N ILE A 143 -15.55 5.55 -8.14
CA ILE A 143 -16.46 4.65 -8.83
C ILE A 143 -16.06 4.66 -10.31
N ILE A 144 -15.72 3.49 -10.84
CA ILE A 144 -15.48 3.31 -12.27
C ILE A 144 -16.72 2.65 -12.84
N ASP A 145 -17.47 3.41 -13.62
CA ASP A 145 -18.71 2.94 -14.23
C ASP A 145 -18.46 2.59 -15.71
N HIS A 146 -18.45 1.30 -16.05
CA HIS A 146 -18.28 0.83 -17.42
C HIS A 146 -19.45 1.25 -18.33
N TYR A 147 -20.63 1.54 -17.77
CA TYR A 147 -21.80 1.98 -18.54
C TYR A 147 -21.58 3.33 -19.24
N PHE A 148 -20.71 4.20 -18.71
CA PHE A 148 -20.47 5.53 -19.29
C PHE A 148 -19.54 5.50 -20.51
N ILE A 149 -18.69 4.47 -20.62
CA ILE A 149 -17.69 4.36 -21.70
C ILE A 149 -18.32 3.77 -22.97
N GLU A 150 -19.27 2.83 -22.84
CA GLU A 150 -19.93 2.23 -24.01
C GLU A 150 -20.95 3.17 -24.69
N HIS A 151 -21.45 4.20 -23.99
CA HIS A 151 -22.41 5.16 -24.54
C HIS A 151 -21.77 6.48 -25.01
N MET A 152 -20.44 6.54 -25.05
CA MET A 152 -19.66 7.69 -25.56
C MET A 152 -18.89 7.40 -26.86
N ASN A 153 -19.07 6.23 -27.48
CA ASN A 153 -18.55 5.91 -28.81
C ASN A 153 -19.66 5.88 -29.87
#